data_AF-A0A3A5AW08-F1
#
_entry.id   AF-A0A3A5AW08-F1
#
_cell.length_a   1.000
_cell.length_b   1.000
_cell.length_c   1.000
_cell.angle_alpha   90.00
_cell.angle_beta   90.00
_cell.angle_gamma   90.00
#
_symmetry.space_group_name_H-M   'P 1'
#
loop_
_entity.id
_entity.type
_entity.pdbx_description
1 polymer ?
#
loop_
_entity_poly.entity_id
_entity_poly.type
_entity_poly.pdbx_seq_one_letter_code
_entity_poly.pdbx_strand_id
1 'polypeptide(L)'
;MQGEIITIGNELTSGRALDLNAWYVAERLASHGVPVTRITTVGDDPARVARALKDAMGESDFVVVTGGLGSTDDDITNQIVADALKRPLLLNLEKFEQIRKHVEASGLSMSPSFEKMAWMPRDSQVFNPKEEMCGFSLVEGKVALYFLPGVPEQMRHLMDTYVLPEILSRYSSQPVARQRILKVYGLSEPEISERLKHLSGNHPELIVGFYPHFPENHVSLSMKGKDLQTVNGEVERFEREIRSALGQYIFGCDDDTMAGVVGDLLKEKGFSLSVAESCTGGLIGNLVTNVAGSSSYFQGGIVTYSNQSKIDMLHVDPQVLVDHGAVSDPTVCSMAKGVRAALKSDLGLAVTGIAGPDGGSGEKPVGTVHIGLSSPSGTFSRKYLFRGKRKQIKMNSAMMALDWARRFLCGYPFIPGV
;
A
#
# COMPACT_ATOMS: atom_id res chain seq x y z
N MET A 1 -16.81 5.57 -22.62
CA MET A 1 -15.83 4.51 -22.83
C MET A 1 -15.60 3.80 -21.53
N GLN A 2 -15.64 2.48 -21.55
CA GLN A 2 -15.62 1.64 -20.37
C GLN A 2 -14.77 0.40 -20.58
N GLY A 3 -14.10 0.00 -19.51
CA GLY A 3 -13.29 -1.21 -19.50
C GLY A 3 -13.87 -2.27 -18.59
N GLU A 4 -13.44 -3.50 -18.83
CA GLU A 4 -13.66 -4.62 -17.93
C GLU A 4 -12.34 -5.24 -17.48
N ILE A 5 -12.38 -5.88 -16.31
CA ILE A 5 -11.25 -6.61 -15.76
C ILE A 5 -11.64 -8.08 -15.64
N ILE A 6 -10.78 -8.97 -16.10
CA ILE A 6 -10.89 -10.41 -15.90
C ILE A 6 -9.69 -10.90 -15.13
N THR A 7 -9.93 -11.59 -14.02
CA THR A 7 -8.87 -12.25 -13.24
C THR A 7 -9.04 -13.75 -13.32
N ILE A 8 -7.95 -14.44 -13.64
CA ILE A 8 -7.92 -15.89 -13.88
C ILE A 8 -7.12 -16.54 -12.75
N GLY A 9 -7.76 -17.48 -12.04
CA GLY A 9 -7.10 -18.30 -11.03
C GLY A 9 -8.08 -19.09 -10.17
N ASN A 10 -7.85 -20.41 -10.04
CA ASN A 10 -8.61 -21.28 -9.15
C ASN A 10 -8.46 -20.89 -7.67
N GLU A 11 -7.31 -20.37 -7.26
CA GLU A 11 -7.04 -19.83 -5.93
C GLU A 11 -7.89 -18.59 -5.61
N LEU A 12 -8.21 -17.76 -6.61
CA LEU A 12 -9.09 -16.60 -6.45
C LEU A 12 -10.54 -17.03 -6.26
N THR A 13 -11.04 -17.92 -7.13
CA THR A 13 -12.42 -18.43 -7.03
C THR A 13 -12.66 -19.32 -5.81
N SER A 14 -11.62 -19.96 -5.28
CA SER A 14 -11.68 -20.72 -4.02
C SER A 14 -11.44 -19.88 -2.77
N GLY A 15 -11.09 -18.60 -2.90
CA GLY A 15 -10.80 -17.70 -1.77
C GLY A 15 -9.49 -18.02 -1.03
N ARG A 16 -8.59 -18.80 -1.64
CA ARG A 16 -7.25 -19.10 -1.09
C ARG A 16 -6.28 -17.93 -1.23
N ALA A 17 -6.51 -17.07 -2.22
CA ALA A 17 -5.80 -15.81 -2.39
C ALA A 17 -6.79 -14.65 -2.54
N LEU A 18 -6.35 -13.46 -2.11
CA LEU A 18 -7.07 -12.22 -2.39
C LEU A 18 -6.75 -11.76 -3.81
N ASP A 19 -7.76 -11.29 -4.53
CA ASP A 19 -7.57 -10.66 -5.82
C ASP A 19 -7.03 -9.23 -5.66
N LEU A 20 -5.71 -9.13 -5.53
CA LEU A 20 -5.01 -7.84 -5.45
C LEU A 20 -4.88 -7.17 -6.81
N ASN A 21 -5.04 -7.92 -7.90
CA ASN A 21 -4.78 -7.40 -9.24
C ASN A 21 -5.98 -6.62 -9.77
N ALA A 22 -7.19 -7.17 -9.63
CA ALA A 22 -8.41 -6.45 -9.99
C ALA A 22 -8.54 -5.14 -9.24
N TRP A 23 -8.28 -5.16 -7.93
CA TRP A 23 -8.30 -3.96 -7.09
C TRP A 23 -7.34 -2.88 -7.63
N TYR A 24 -6.10 -3.26 -7.92
CA TYR A 24 -5.09 -2.32 -8.39
C TYR A 24 -5.44 -1.76 -9.77
N VAL A 25 -5.80 -2.61 -10.73
CA VAL A 25 -6.16 -2.16 -12.09
C VAL A 25 -7.38 -1.24 -12.04
N ALA A 26 -8.40 -1.57 -11.25
CA ALA A 26 -9.59 -0.73 -11.10
C ALA A 26 -9.28 0.63 -10.48
N GLU A 27 -8.46 0.65 -9.42
CA GLU A 27 -8.03 1.89 -8.76
C GLU A 27 -7.23 2.79 -9.72
N ARG A 28 -6.27 2.21 -10.46
CA ARG A 28 -5.43 2.96 -11.41
C ARG A 28 -6.22 3.53 -12.57
N LEU A 29 -7.20 2.79 -13.10
CA LEU A 29 -8.07 3.28 -14.16
C LEU A 29 -9.02 4.37 -13.63
N ALA A 30 -9.62 4.16 -12.45
CA ALA A 30 -10.55 5.10 -11.83
C ALA A 30 -9.88 6.45 -11.49
N SER A 31 -8.65 6.43 -10.97
CA SER A 31 -7.86 7.64 -10.66
C SER A 31 -7.55 8.49 -11.90
N HIS A 32 -7.58 7.87 -13.09
CA HIS A 32 -7.41 8.52 -14.40
C HIS A 32 -8.72 8.79 -15.14
N GLY A 33 -9.87 8.55 -14.48
CA GLY A 33 -11.19 8.85 -15.03
C GLY A 33 -11.74 7.79 -15.98
N VAL A 34 -11.04 6.66 -16.13
CA VAL A 34 -11.44 5.56 -16.99
C VAL A 34 -12.34 4.62 -16.19
N PRO A 35 -13.65 4.53 -16.48
CA PRO A 35 -14.56 3.72 -15.70
C PRO A 35 -14.36 2.23 -16.01
N VAL A 36 -14.30 1.43 -14.94
CA VAL A 36 -14.41 -0.03 -15.00
C VAL A 36 -15.84 -0.41 -14.65
N THR A 37 -16.54 -1.08 -15.57
CA THR A 37 -17.97 -1.39 -15.40
C THR A 37 -18.22 -2.75 -14.78
N ARG A 38 -17.33 -3.71 -15.01
CA ARG A 38 -17.44 -5.06 -14.44
C ARG A 38 -16.05 -5.65 -14.21
N ILE A 39 -15.95 -6.38 -13.10
CA ILE A 39 -14.80 -7.20 -12.72
C ILE A 39 -15.29 -8.63 -12.63
N THR A 40 -14.64 -9.54 -13.35
CA THR A 40 -15.00 -10.96 -13.40
C THR A 40 -13.82 -11.81 -12.98
N THR A 41 -13.97 -12.57 -11.90
CA THR A 41 -13.00 -13.59 -11.49
C THR A 41 -13.46 -14.96 -11.97
N VAL A 42 -12.60 -15.67 -12.70
CA VAL A 42 -12.86 -17.01 -13.23
C VAL A 42 -11.74 -17.98 -12.84
N GLY A 43 -12.09 -19.25 -12.67
CA GLY A 43 -11.08 -20.31 -12.51
C GLY A 43 -10.44 -20.67 -13.86
N ASP A 44 -9.42 -21.52 -13.83
CA ASP A 44 -8.56 -21.87 -14.98
C ASP A 44 -9.24 -22.80 -16.01
N ASP A 45 -10.58 -22.87 -16.03
CA ASP A 45 -11.33 -23.66 -17.01
C ASP A 45 -11.38 -22.92 -18.36
N PRO A 46 -10.88 -23.53 -19.46
CA PRO A 46 -10.84 -22.90 -20.78
C PRO A 46 -12.18 -22.33 -21.26
N ALA A 47 -13.28 -23.08 -21.05
CA ALA A 47 -14.59 -22.69 -21.53
C ALA A 47 -15.13 -21.48 -20.75
N ARG A 48 -14.87 -21.42 -19.43
CA ARG A 48 -15.24 -20.27 -18.58
C ARG A 48 -14.45 -19.02 -18.94
N VAL A 49 -13.13 -19.13 -19.11
CA VAL A 49 -12.28 -17.99 -19.48
C VAL A 49 -12.67 -17.47 -20.88
N ALA A 50 -12.86 -18.35 -21.85
CA ALA A 50 -13.30 -17.96 -23.20
C ALA A 50 -14.67 -17.26 -23.20
N ARG A 51 -15.61 -17.75 -22.38
CA ARG A 51 -16.92 -17.11 -22.21
C ARG A 51 -16.79 -15.72 -21.58
N ALA A 52 -16.02 -15.59 -20.50
CA ALA A 52 -15.80 -14.30 -19.84
C ALA A 52 -15.15 -13.28 -20.79
N LEU A 53 -14.15 -13.70 -21.56
CA LEU A 53 -13.51 -12.85 -22.56
C LEU A 53 -14.52 -12.39 -23.63
N LYS A 54 -15.35 -13.29 -24.14
CA LYS A 54 -16.38 -12.99 -25.14
C LYS A 54 -17.43 -12.02 -24.60
N ASP A 55 -17.91 -12.25 -23.39
CA ASP A 55 -18.92 -11.40 -22.74
C ASP A 55 -18.35 -10.00 -22.49
N ALA A 56 -17.10 -9.89 -22.01
CA ALA A 56 -16.43 -8.60 -21.79
C ALA A 56 -16.18 -7.82 -23.09
N MET A 57 -15.78 -8.49 -24.17
CA MET A 57 -15.61 -7.86 -25.49
C MET A 57 -16.91 -7.31 -26.08
N GLY A 58 -18.07 -7.86 -25.69
CA GLY A 58 -19.36 -7.40 -26.19
C GLY A 58 -19.80 -6.05 -25.63
N GLU A 59 -19.28 -5.67 -24.45
CA GLU A 59 -19.78 -4.54 -23.67
C GLU A 59 -18.69 -3.50 -23.36
N SER A 60 -17.44 -3.74 -23.75
CA SER A 60 -16.28 -2.92 -23.37
C SER A 60 -15.48 -2.40 -24.54
N ASP A 61 -14.85 -1.25 -24.35
CA ASP A 61 -13.88 -0.71 -25.31
C ASP A 61 -12.48 -1.32 -25.12
N PHE A 62 -12.20 -1.80 -23.91
CA PHE A 62 -11.00 -2.56 -23.61
C PHE A 62 -11.24 -3.58 -22.49
N VAL A 63 -10.40 -4.62 -22.44
CA VAL A 63 -10.42 -5.61 -21.36
C VAL A 63 -8.99 -5.82 -20.85
N VAL A 64 -8.81 -5.73 -19.53
CA VAL A 64 -7.55 -6.10 -18.87
C VAL A 64 -7.73 -7.49 -18.27
N VAL A 65 -6.92 -8.43 -18.72
CA VAL A 65 -6.90 -9.81 -18.25
C VAL A 65 -5.62 -10.04 -17.46
N THR A 66 -5.72 -10.63 -16.27
CA THR A 66 -4.56 -10.96 -15.42
C THR A 66 -4.64 -12.40 -14.91
N GLY A 67 -3.51 -13.11 -14.97
CA GLY A 67 -3.40 -14.51 -14.56
C GLY A 67 -3.17 -15.49 -15.72
N GLY A 68 -2.60 -16.65 -15.41
CA GLY A 68 -2.43 -17.76 -16.36
C GLY A 68 -1.38 -17.55 -17.47
N LEU A 69 -0.39 -16.65 -17.26
CA LEU A 69 0.70 -16.34 -18.22
C LEU A 69 2.07 -16.93 -17.84
N GLY A 70 2.16 -17.66 -16.73
CA GLY A 70 3.40 -18.24 -16.28
C GLY A 70 3.78 -19.56 -16.96
N SER A 71 4.69 -20.29 -16.33
CA SER A 71 5.23 -21.55 -16.83
C SER A 71 4.50 -22.80 -16.33
N THR A 72 3.59 -22.72 -15.37
CA THR A 72 2.97 -23.92 -14.77
C THR A 72 1.91 -24.52 -15.68
N ASP A 73 1.51 -25.77 -15.45
CA ASP A 73 0.59 -26.49 -16.36
C ASP A 73 -0.80 -25.86 -16.43
N ASP A 74 -1.22 -25.17 -15.37
CA ASP A 74 -2.45 -24.39 -15.28
C ASP A 74 -2.36 -22.99 -15.92
N ASP A 75 -1.16 -22.51 -16.30
CA ASP A 75 -0.99 -21.26 -17.03
C ASP A 75 -1.34 -21.42 -18.53
N ILE A 76 -2.63 -21.46 -18.85
CA ILE A 76 -3.13 -21.73 -20.21
C ILE A 76 -3.80 -20.54 -20.88
N THR A 77 -3.65 -19.32 -20.34
CA THR A 77 -4.31 -18.12 -20.87
C THR A 77 -3.96 -17.87 -22.34
N ASN A 78 -2.69 -18.01 -22.75
CA ASN A 78 -2.29 -17.83 -24.15
C ASN A 78 -3.05 -18.77 -25.09
N GLN A 79 -3.17 -20.04 -24.72
CA GLN A 79 -3.87 -21.05 -25.50
C GLN A 79 -5.38 -20.78 -25.55
N ILE A 80 -5.98 -20.45 -24.40
CA ILE A 80 -7.41 -20.14 -24.33
C ILE A 80 -7.75 -18.93 -25.21
N VAL A 81 -6.94 -17.87 -25.15
CA VAL A 81 -7.15 -16.65 -25.93
C VAL A 81 -6.98 -16.94 -27.42
N ALA A 82 -5.97 -17.73 -27.80
CA ALA A 82 -5.78 -18.19 -29.17
C ALA A 82 -7.03 -18.91 -29.71
N ASP A 83 -7.57 -19.85 -28.95
CA ASP A 83 -8.76 -20.61 -29.35
C ASP A 83 -10.03 -19.74 -29.37
N ALA A 84 -10.23 -18.90 -28.35
CA ALA A 84 -11.39 -18.01 -28.23
C ALA A 84 -11.46 -16.99 -29.37
N LEU A 85 -10.31 -16.44 -29.77
CA LEU A 85 -10.18 -15.46 -30.85
C LEU A 85 -9.92 -16.10 -32.23
N LYS A 86 -9.79 -17.43 -32.29
CA LYS A 86 -9.42 -18.18 -33.51
C LYS A 86 -8.13 -17.68 -34.15
N ARG A 87 -7.14 -17.37 -33.32
CA ARG A 87 -5.80 -16.92 -33.71
C ARG A 87 -4.78 -17.97 -33.31
N PRO A 88 -4.03 -18.58 -34.23
CA PRO A 88 -3.06 -19.58 -33.85
C PRO A 88 -1.92 -18.96 -33.06
N LEU A 89 -1.32 -19.75 -32.16
CA LEU A 89 -0.13 -19.35 -31.43
C LEU A 89 1.08 -19.25 -32.37
N LEU A 90 1.88 -18.21 -32.17
CA LEU A 90 3.16 -18.01 -32.81
C LEU A 90 4.23 -17.82 -31.73
N LEU A 91 5.41 -18.42 -31.96
CA LEU A 91 6.56 -18.24 -31.08
C LEU A 91 7.13 -16.84 -31.29
N ASN A 92 7.18 -16.04 -30.22
CA ASN A 92 7.89 -14.78 -30.22
C ASN A 92 9.38 -15.04 -29.94
N LEU A 93 10.21 -14.97 -30.99
CA LEU A 93 11.64 -15.28 -30.90
C LEU A 93 12.41 -14.34 -29.96
N GLU A 94 12.07 -13.05 -29.94
CA GLU A 94 12.74 -12.08 -29.06
C GLU A 94 12.45 -12.39 -27.58
N LYS A 95 11.19 -12.66 -27.24
CA LYS A 95 10.80 -13.03 -25.88
C LYS A 95 11.37 -14.39 -25.48
N PHE A 96 11.37 -15.36 -26.40
CA PHE A 96 11.97 -16.67 -26.18
C PHE A 96 13.47 -16.56 -25.82
N GLU A 97 14.23 -15.75 -26.55
CA GLU A 97 15.65 -15.54 -26.25
C GLU A 97 15.89 -14.87 -24.89
N GLN A 98 15.00 -13.97 -24.47
CA GLN A 98 15.10 -13.34 -23.15
C GLN A 98 14.77 -14.32 -22.02
N ILE A 99 13.71 -15.13 -22.19
CA ILE A 99 13.39 -16.20 -21.25
C ILE A 99 14.56 -17.17 -21.13
N ARG A 100 15.14 -17.60 -22.27
CA ARG A 100 16.30 -18.49 -22.29
C ARG A 100 17.48 -17.93 -21.50
N LYS A 101 17.84 -16.67 -21.74
CA LYS A 101 18.93 -16.00 -21.01
C LYS A 101 18.67 -15.94 -19.50
N HIS A 102 17.44 -15.61 -19.10
CA HIS A 102 17.08 -15.52 -17.68
C HIS A 102 17.11 -16.90 -16.99
N VAL A 103 16.59 -17.93 -17.65
CA VAL A 103 16.62 -19.32 -17.15
C VAL A 103 18.07 -19.81 -16.99
N GLU A 104 18.91 -19.58 -18.00
CA GLU A 104 20.34 -19.95 -17.96
C GLU A 104 21.11 -19.17 -16.89
N ALA A 105 20.87 -17.87 -16.75
CA ALA A 105 21.47 -17.04 -15.70
C ALA A 105 21.06 -17.48 -14.28
N SER A 106 19.87 -18.06 -14.15
CA SER A 106 19.35 -18.64 -12.90
C SER A 106 19.86 -20.07 -12.64
N GLY A 107 20.75 -20.61 -13.49
CA GLY A 107 21.30 -21.96 -13.37
C GLY A 107 20.31 -23.08 -13.71
N LEU A 108 19.19 -22.74 -14.35
CA LEU A 108 18.18 -23.69 -14.79
C LEU A 108 18.39 -24.07 -16.26
N SER A 109 17.83 -25.20 -16.67
CA SER A 109 17.79 -25.62 -18.07
C SER A 109 16.45 -25.27 -18.71
N MET A 110 16.48 -24.90 -19.99
CA MET A 110 15.25 -24.65 -20.75
C MET A 110 14.36 -25.90 -20.78
N SER A 111 13.06 -25.67 -20.64
CA SER A 111 12.02 -26.70 -20.67
C SER A 111 10.85 -26.23 -21.54
N PRO A 112 9.98 -27.14 -22.01
CA PRO A 112 8.76 -26.77 -22.73
C PRO A 112 7.86 -25.80 -21.95
N SER A 113 7.86 -25.88 -20.61
CA SER A 113 7.12 -24.98 -19.73
C SER A 113 7.60 -23.53 -19.82
N PHE A 114 8.92 -23.30 -19.90
CA PHE A 114 9.48 -21.97 -20.13
C PHE A 114 9.27 -21.49 -21.57
N GLU A 115 9.42 -22.40 -22.54
CA GLU A 115 9.16 -22.08 -23.94
C GLU A 115 7.70 -21.63 -24.15
N LYS A 116 6.73 -22.29 -23.51
CA LYS A 116 5.29 -21.95 -23.56
C LYS A 116 5.03 -20.46 -23.32
N MET A 117 5.78 -19.83 -22.41
CA MET A 117 5.63 -18.41 -22.08
C MET A 117 5.93 -17.46 -23.26
N ALA A 118 6.65 -17.93 -24.28
CA ALA A 118 6.95 -17.19 -25.50
C ALA A 118 5.95 -17.43 -26.65
N TRP A 119 5.05 -18.41 -26.51
CA TRP A 119 4.00 -18.69 -27.48
C TRP A 119 2.80 -17.80 -27.21
N MET A 120 2.41 -16.97 -28.18
CA MET A 120 1.35 -15.97 -28.02
C MET A 120 0.40 -16.00 -29.22
N PRO A 121 -0.88 -15.61 -29.06
CA PRO A 121 -1.80 -15.51 -30.18
C PRO A 121 -1.24 -14.63 -31.30
N ARG A 122 -1.53 -14.97 -32.56
CA ARG A 122 -1.15 -14.14 -33.70
C ARG A 122 -1.57 -12.67 -33.51
N ASP A 123 -0.73 -11.76 -33.98
CA ASP A 123 -0.88 -10.30 -33.89
C ASP A 123 -0.79 -9.74 -32.45
N SER A 124 -0.27 -10.53 -31.50
CA SER A 124 0.07 -10.04 -30.17
C SER A 124 1.26 -9.08 -30.23
N GLN A 125 1.15 -7.97 -29.51
CA GLN A 125 2.23 -7.02 -29.27
C GLN A 125 2.77 -7.21 -27.86
N VAL A 126 4.00 -7.73 -27.74
CA VAL A 126 4.63 -7.95 -26.43
C VAL A 126 4.96 -6.61 -25.78
N PHE A 127 4.60 -6.44 -24.50
CA PHE A 127 5.07 -5.31 -23.72
C PHE A 127 6.57 -5.47 -23.50
N ASN A 128 7.36 -4.61 -24.16
CA ASN A 128 8.83 -4.58 -24.16
C ASN A 128 9.49 -5.98 -23.96
N PRO A 129 9.93 -6.64 -25.05
CA PRO A 129 10.49 -7.99 -24.99
C PRO A 129 11.62 -8.21 -23.98
N LYS A 130 12.31 -7.15 -23.53
CA LYS A 130 13.39 -7.21 -22.53
C LYS A 130 12.93 -7.34 -21.07
N GLU A 131 11.65 -7.09 -20.80
CA GLU A 131 11.10 -7.32 -19.47
C GLU A 131 11.17 -8.81 -19.13
N GLU A 132 11.42 -9.15 -17.86
CA GLU A 132 11.52 -10.55 -17.46
C GLU A 132 10.14 -11.24 -17.50
N MET A 133 9.11 -10.51 -17.07
CA MET A 133 7.72 -10.96 -17.06
C MET A 133 7.07 -10.97 -18.44
N CYS A 134 6.09 -11.86 -18.63
CA CYS A 134 5.29 -11.92 -19.84
C CYS A 134 4.08 -10.99 -19.74
N GLY A 135 3.83 -10.26 -20.82
CA GLY A 135 2.59 -9.54 -21.04
C GLY A 135 2.52 -9.05 -22.47
N PHE A 136 1.31 -8.93 -23.00
CA PHE A 136 1.08 -8.51 -24.37
C PHE A 136 -0.29 -7.85 -24.52
N SER A 137 -0.44 -7.07 -25.59
CA SER A 137 -1.73 -6.56 -26.02
C SER A 137 -2.12 -7.13 -27.38
N LEU A 138 -3.41 -7.11 -27.67
CA LEU A 138 -3.97 -7.41 -28.98
C LEU A 138 -5.26 -6.63 -29.19
N VAL A 139 -5.64 -6.45 -30.44
CA VAL A 139 -6.88 -5.75 -30.81
C VAL A 139 -7.79 -6.72 -31.55
N GLU A 140 -9.00 -6.90 -31.05
CA GLU A 140 -10.07 -7.69 -31.69
C GLU A 140 -11.19 -6.74 -32.12
N GLY A 141 -11.30 -6.50 -33.43
CA GLY A 141 -12.22 -5.49 -33.96
C GLY A 141 -11.88 -4.08 -33.47
N LYS A 142 -12.70 -3.54 -32.56
CA LYS A 142 -12.50 -2.23 -31.91
C LYS A 142 -12.03 -2.34 -30.45
N VAL A 143 -11.98 -3.55 -29.90
CA VAL A 143 -11.70 -3.78 -28.48
C VAL A 143 -10.21 -4.03 -28.29
N ALA A 144 -9.59 -3.29 -27.37
CA ALA A 144 -8.21 -3.53 -26.95
C ALA A 144 -8.18 -4.56 -25.82
N LEU A 145 -7.36 -5.60 -25.94
CA LEU A 145 -7.20 -6.63 -24.93
C LEU A 145 -5.76 -6.59 -24.41
N TYR A 146 -5.60 -6.53 -23.09
CA TYR A 146 -4.32 -6.46 -22.41
C TYR A 146 -4.17 -7.68 -21.50
N PHE A 147 -3.07 -8.42 -21.64
CA PHE A 147 -2.80 -9.65 -20.89
C PHE A 147 -1.59 -9.42 -19.98
N LEU A 148 -1.83 -9.54 -18.68
CA LEU A 148 -0.88 -9.26 -17.62
C LEU A 148 -0.64 -10.49 -16.74
N PRO A 149 0.54 -10.63 -16.11
CA PRO A 149 0.85 -11.76 -15.26
C PRO A 149 -0.03 -11.78 -14.01
N GLY A 150 -0.13 -12.94 -13.35
CA GLY A 150 -0.87 -13.09 -12.09
C GLY A 150 -0.12 -12.57 -10.87
N VAL A 151 1.22 -12.49 -10.93
CA VAL A 151 2.05 -12.00 -9.83
C VAL A 151 1.83 -10.48 -9.65
N PRO A 152 1.36 -10.01 -8.47
CA PRO A 152 0.93 -8.62 -8.31
C PRO A 152 1.99 -7.57 -8.66
N GLU A 153 3.24 -7.75 -8.24
CA GLU A 153 4.30 -6.77 -8.51
C GLU A 153 4.62 -6.64 -10.00
N GLN A 154 4.68 -7.78 -10.72
CA GLN A 154 4.90 -7.80 -12.16
C GLN A 154 3.72 -7.18 -12.92
N MET A 155 2.50 -7.49 -12.50
CA MET A 155 1.27 -6.93 -13.07
C MET A 155 1.26 -5.41 -12.91
N ARG A 156 1.52 -4.89 -11.70
CA ARG A 156 1.54 -3.46 -11.39
C ARG A 156 2.53 -2.71 -12.28
N HIS A 157 3.75 -3.23 -12.42
CA HIS A 157 4.76 -2.63 -13.30
C HIS A 157 4.29 -2.53 -14.75
N LEU A 158 3.75 -3.62 -15.31
CA LEU A 158 3.28 -3.62 -16.70
C LEU A 158 2.05 -2.74 -16.91
N MET A 159 1.14 -2.71 -15.91
CA MET A 159 -0.03 -1.86 -15.92
C MET A 159 0.37 -0.38 -15.98
N ASP A 160 1.25 0.06 -15.09
CA ASP A 160 1.68 1.46 -15.00
C ASP A 160 2.57 1.90 -16.16
N THR A 161 3.45 1.01 -16.63
CA THR A 161 4.47 1.35 -17.63
C THR A 161 3.93 1.32 -19.05
N TYR A 162 3.03 0.38 -19.37
CA TYR A 162 2.60 0.11 -20.75
C TYR A 162 1.09 0.24 -20.95
N VAL A 163 0.29 -0.48 -20.17
CA VAL A 163 -1.17 -0.58 -20.41
C VAL A 163 -1.89 0.74 -20.15
N LEU A 164 -1.67 1.35 -18.99
CA LEU A 164 -2.34 2.61 -18.62
C LEU A 164 -1.97 3.74 -19.60
N PRO A 165 -0.69 3.99 -19.95
CA PRO A 165 -0.36 4.97 -20.97
C PRO A 165 -0.99 4.68 -22.34
N GLU A 166 -1.04 3.42 -22.76
CA GLU A 166 -1.65 3.05 -24.04
C GLU A 166 -3.16 3.31 -24.04
N ILE A 167 -3.88 2.87 -22.99
CA ILE A 167 -5.29 3.19 -22.78
C ILE A 167 -5.48 4.70 -22.85
N LEU A 168 -4.74 5.49 -22.07
CA LEU A 168 -4.88 6.95 -22.09
C LEU A 168 -4.58 7.58 -23.46
N SER A 169 -3.58 7.06 -24.19
CA SER A 169 -3.17 7.59 -25.50
C SER A 169 -4.19 7.35 -26.60
N ARG A 170 -4.96 6.25 -26.50
CA ARG A 170 -6.02 5.92 -27.46
C ARG A 170 -7.19 6.90 -27.36
N TYR A 171 -7.24 7.76 -26.34
CA TYR A 171 -8.42 8.56 -26.01
C TYR A 171 -8.12 10.05 -25.86
N SER A 172 -8.52 10.83 -26.87
CA SER A 172 -8.26 12.27 -26.97
C SER A 172 -9.26 13.16 -26.22
N SER A 173 -10.34 12.62 -25.64
CA SER A 173 -11.47 13.43 -25.15
C SER A 173 -12.27 12.80 -23.99
N GLN A 174 -11.61 12.26 -22.97
CA GLN A 174 -12.31 11.98 -21.71
C GLN A 174 -12.36 13.25 -20.85
N PRO A 175 -13.42 13.46 -20.05
CA PRO A 175 -13.37 14.46 -19.00
C PRO A 175 -12.14 14.16 -18.14
N VAL A 176 -11.28 15.16 -17.96
CA VAL A 176 -10.09 15.02 -17.15
C VAL A 176 -10.56 14.68 -15.74
N ALA A 177 -10.09 13.54 -15.23
CA ALA A 177 -10.28 13.20 -13.84
C ALA A 177 -8.95 13.33 -13.10
N ARG A 178 -9.05 13.84 -11.89
CA ARG A 178 -7.96 13.82 -10.93
C ARG A 178 -8.49 13.31 -9.61
N GLN A 179 -7.71 12.42 -9.02
CA GLN A 179 -7.93 11.92 -7.68
C GLN A 179 -6.77 12.39 -6.81
N ARG A 180 -7.10 12.86 -5.61
CA ARG A 180 -6.15 13.12 -4.54
C ARG A 180 -6.59 12.31 -3.32
N ILE A 181 -5.64 11.68 -2.64
CA ILE A 181 -5.92 10.97 -1.39
C ILE A 181 -5.22 11.71 -0.26
N LEU A 182 -5.97 12.16 0.74
CA LEU A 182 -5.42 12.73 1.97
C LEU A 182 -5.43 11.67 3.06
N LYS A 183 -4.26 11.40 3.65
CA LYS A 183 -4.08 10.38 4.68
C LYS A 183 -4.21 10.99 6.07
N VAL A 184 -5.17 10.49 6.83
CA VAL A 184 -5.61 11.03 8.11
C VAL A 184 -5.37 10.01 9.22
N TYR A 185 -4.71 10.44 10.29
CA TYR A 185 -4.49 9.59 11.47
C TYR A 185 -4.95 10.31 12.74
N GLY A 186 -5.72 9.61 13.59
CA GLY A 186 -6.21 10.13 14.87
C GLY A 186 -7.65 10.66 14.87
N LEU A 187 -8.40 10.50 13.78
CA LEU A 187 -9.84 10.79 13.71
C LEU A 187 -10.59 9.56 13.21
N SER A 188 -11.79 9.31 13.73
CA SER A 188 -12.70 8.29 13.20
C SER A 188 -13.42 8.76 11.92
N GLU A 189 -13.92 7.84 11.11
CA GLU A 189 -14.69 8.16 9.89
C GLU A 189 -15.90 9.09 10.18
N PRO A 190 -16.73 8.88 11.22
CA PRO A 190 -17.81 9.80 11.54
C PRO A 190 -17.32 11.22 11.86
N GLU A 191 -16.19 11.36 12.58
CA GLU A 191 -15.62 12.68 12.88
C GLU A 191 -15.10 13.39 11.62
N ILE A 192 -14.48 12.64 10.71
CA ILE A 192 -14.01 13.18 9.43
C ILE A 192 -15.20 13.65 8.60
N SER A 193 -16.22 12.80 8.46
CA SER A 193 -17.45 13.14 7.73
C SER A 193 -18.12 14.38 8.29
N GLU A 194 -18.27 14.48 9.62
CA GLU A 194 -18.84 15.65 10.29
C GLU A 194 -18.09 16.94 9.96
N ARG A 195 -16.75 16.92 10.05
CA ARG A 195 -15.89 18.08 9.75
C ARG A 195 -15.97 18.52 8.29
N LEU A 196 -16.27 17.59 7.38
CA LEU A 196 -16.29 17.81 5.94
C LEU A 196 -17.70 17.93 5.35
N LYS A 197 -18.75 17.92 6.17
CA LYS A 197 -20.15 18.04 5.72
C LYS A 197 -20.43 19.21 4.79
N HIS A 198 -19.73 20.34 4.99
CA HIS A 198 -19.93 21.55 4.18
C HIS A 198 -19.44 21.40 2.71
N LEU A 199 -18.59 20.41 2.43
CA LEU A 199 -18.08 20.12 1.07
C LEU A 199 -19.08 19.27 0.26
N SER A 200 -19.80 18.39 0.93
CA SER A 200 -20.76 17.47 0.32
C SER A 200 -22.10 18.18 0.06
N GLY A 201 -22.30 18.68 -1.16
CA GLY A 201 -23.61 19.18 -1.59
C GLY A 201 -23.62 20.31 -2.62
N ASN A 202 -22.50 21.03 -2.79
CA ASN A 202 -22.45 22.22 -3.64
C ASN A 202 -21.78 22.00 -5.02
N HIS A 203 -21.23 20.80 -5.28
CA HIS A 203 -20.40 20.54 -6.45
C HIS A 203 -20.68 19.15 -7.04
N PRO A 204 -21.53 19.01 -8.07
CA PRO A 204 -21.87 17.70 -8.65
C PRO A 204 -20.70 17.01 -9.37
N GLU A 205 -19.68 17.77 -9.78
CA GLU A 205 -18.44 17.27 -10.41
C GLU A 205 -17.42 16.74 -9.36
N LEU A 206 -17.66 17.03 -8.07
CA LEU A 206 -16.82 16.63 -6.95
C LEU A 206 -17.38 15.40 -6.25
N ILE A 207 -16.55 14.38 -6.11
CA ILE A 207 -16.83 13.19 -5.30
C ILE A 207 -15.84 13.16 -4.15
N VAL A 208 -16.35 13.29 -2.92
CA VAL A 208 -15.57 13.09 -1.69
C VAL A 208 -15.93 11.74 -1.11
N GLY A 209 -14.94 10.84 -1.00
CA GLY A 209 -15.09 9.52 -0.39
C GLY A 209 -14.31 9.40 0.90
N PHE A 210 -14.85 8.66 1.87
CA PHE A 210 -14.18 8.33 3.13
C PHE A 210 -13.91 6.82 3.14
N TYR A 211 -12.64 6.44 3.24
CA TYR A 211 -12.22 5.06 3.16
C TYR A 211 -11.42 4.69 4.40
N PRO A 212 -11.98 3.88 5.31
CA PRO A 212 -11.23 3.34 6.43
C PRO A 212 -10.11 2.43 5.94
N HIS A 213 -8.86 2.79 6.23
CA HIS A 213 -7.68 2.02 5.86
C HIS A 213 -6.82 1.79 7.10
N PHE A 214 -7.20 0.81 7.91
CA PHE A 214 -6.57 0.59 9.22
C PHE A 214 -5.03 0.60 9.14
N PRO A 215 -4.33 1.37 9.99
CA PRO A 215 -4.84 2.13 11.15
C PRO A 215 -5.18 3.61 10.89
N GLU A 216 -5.23 4.02 9.63
CA GLU A 216 -5.52 5.38 9.17
C GLU A 216 -6.86 5.46 8.43
N ASN A 217 -7.26 6.67 8.06
CA ASN A 217 -8.40 6.93 7.21
C ASN A 217 -7.93 7.70 5.98
N HIS A 218 -8.51 7.38 4.83
CA HIS A 218 -8.23 8.05 3.57
C HIS A 218 -9.44 8.91 3.19
N VAL A 219 -9.20 10.18 2.94
CA VAL A 219 -10.18 11.08 2.32
C VAL A 219 -9.82 11.20 0.86
N SER A 220 -10.64 10.62 0.00
CA SER A 220 -10.45 10.70 -1.43
C SER A 220 -11.24 11.86 -2.00
N LEU A 221 -10.56 12.69 -2.78
CA LEU A 221 -11.10 13.80 -3.52
C LEU A 221 -10.98 13.47 -5.01
N SER A 222 -12.10 13.19 -5.66
CA SER A 222 -12.15 12.91 -7.09
C SER A 222 -12.91 14.02 -7.80
N MET A 223 -12.26 14.68 -8.76
CA MET A 223 -12.84 15.76 -9.56
C MET A 223 -12.86 15.35 -11.03
N LYS A 224 -13.96 15.61 -11.72
CA LYS A 224 -14.07 15.51 -13.18
C LYS A 224 -14.25 16.89 -13.80
N GLY A 225 -13.77 17.08 -15.02
CA GLY A 225 -13.93 18.35 -15.73
C GLY A 225 -13.50 18.30 -17.18
N LYS A 226 -13.64 19.43 -17.88
CA LYS A 226 -13.43 19.53 -19.33
C LYS A 226 -11.96 19.72 -19.73
N ASP A 227 -11.16 20.29 -18.85
CA ASP A 227 -9.75 20.57 -19.08
C ASP A 227 -8.92 20.37 -17.80
N LEU A 228 -7.64 20.05 -17.98
CA LEU A 228 -6.75 19.69 -16.89
C LEU A 228 -6.42 20.86 -15.96
N GLN A 229 -6.38 22.09 -16.47
CA GLN A 229 -6.05 23.25 -15.66
C GLN A 229 -7.17 23.55 -14.66
N THR A 230 -8.42 23.56 -15.12
CA THR A 230 -9.59 23.76 -14.26
C THR A 230 -9.71 22.65 -13.22
N VAL A 231 -9.52 21.38 -13.63
CA VAL A 231 -9.60 20.24 -12.70
C VAL A 231 -8.52 20.29 -11.63
N ASN A 232 -7.28 20.59 -12.00
CA ASN A 232 -6.19 20.73 -11.03
C ASN A 232 -6.46 21.90 -10.06
N GLY A 233 -6.92 23.05 -10.57
CA GLY A 233 -7.22 24.21 -9.74
C GLY A 233 -8.34 23.95 -8.73
N GLU A 234 -9.40 23.25 -9.11
CA GLU A 234 -10.47 22.87 -8.20
C GLU A 234 -10.01 21.80 -7.20
N VAL A 235 -9.22 20.80 -7.63
CA VAL A 235 -8.62 19.82 -6.71
C VAL A 235 -7.77 20.51 -5.64
N GLU A 236 -6.89 21.43 -6.02
CA GLU A 236 -6.06 22.20 -5.09
C GLU A 236 -6.88 23.09 -4.15
N ARG A 237 -7.99 23.65 -4.64
CA ARG A 237 -8.91 24.42 -3.83
C ARG A 237 -9.57 23.54 -2.77
N PHE A 238 -10.21 22.44 -3.15
CA PHE A 238 -10.87 21.54 -2.19
C PHE A 238 -9.88 20.85 -1.27
N GLU A 239 -8.68 20.53 -1.74
CA GLU A 239 -7.61 20.02 -0.90
C GLU A 239 -7.29 21.02 0.23
N ARG A 240 -7.19 22.32 -0.07
CA ARG A 240 -6.99 23.36 0.95
C ARG A 240 -8.14 23.45 1.93
N GLU A 241 -9.38 23.35 1.47
CA GLU A 241 -10.57 23.35 2.33
C GLU A 241 -10.57 22.14 3.28
N ILE A 242 -10.27 20.93 2.78
CA ILE A 242 -10.13 19.72 3.59
C ILE A 242 -8.97 19.86 4.60
N ARG A 243 -7.81 20.38 4.15
CA ARG A 243 -6.66 20.63 5.03
C ARG A 243 -6.99 21.64 6.12
N SER A 244 -7.80 22.66 5.83
CA SER A 244 -8.26 23.60 6.84
C SER A 244 -9.18 22.94 7.87
N ALA A 245 -10.05 22.01 7.45
CA ALA A 245 -11.02 21.35 8.32
C ALA A 245 -10.41 20.23 9.19
N LEU A 246 -9.46 19.45 8.63
CA LEU A 246 -8.82 18.33 9.32
C LEU A 246 -7.47 18.69 9.93
N GLY A 247 -6.80 19.73 9.45
CA GLY A 247 -5.58 20.28 10.02
C GLY A 247 -4.48 19.23 10.24
N GLN A 248 -3.91 19.25 11.45
CA GLN A 248 -2.78 18.41 11.87
C GLN A 248 -3.03 16.90 11.87
N TYR A 249 -4.27 16.45 11.66
CA TYR A 249 -4.59 15.03 11.55
C TYR A 249 -4.25 14.46 10.17
N ILE A 250 -4.13 15.31 9.15
CA ILE A 250 -3.56 14.91 7.86
C ILE A 250 -2.05 14.81 8.05
N PHE A 251 -1.49 13.64 7.74
CA PHE A 251 -0.04 13.44 7.80
C PHE A 251 0.61 13.37 6.43
N GLY A 252 -0.12 13.00 5.37
CA GLY A 252 0.44 12.85 4.02
C GLY A 252 -0.65 12.83 2.94
N CYS A 253 -0.21 12.71 1.69
CA CYS A 253 -1.06 12.57 0.51
C CYS A 253 -0.61 11.42 -0.39
N ASP A 254 -1.56 10.86 -1.14
CA ASP A 254 -1.36 9.87 -2.20
C ASP A 254 -0.53 8.67 -1.74
N ASP A 255 0.74 8.56 -2.13
CA ASP A 255 1.61 7.43 -1.78
C ASP A 255 2.37 7.61 -0.45
N ASP A 256 2.26 8.78 0.19
CA ASP A 256 2.98 9.09 1.44
C ASP A 256 2.71 8.05 2.53
N THR A 257 3.75 7.59 3.21
CA THR A 257 3.58 6.76 4.42
C THR A 257 3.94 7.57 5.65
N MET A 258 3.36 7.25 6.81
CA MET A 258 3.72 7.95 8.06
C MET A 258 5.23 7.87 8.33
N ALA A 259 5.86 6.72 8.07
CA ALA A 259 7.30 6.54 8.18
C ALA A 259 8.08 7.41 7.19
N GLY A 260 7.61 7.53 5.94
CA GLY A 260 8.21 8.40 4.92
C GLY A 260 8.15 9.86 5.31
N VAL A 261 6.97 10.34 5.71
CA VAL A 261 6.74 11.72 6.18
C VAL A 261 7.63 12.04 7.39
N VAL A 262 7.72 11.13 8.36
CA VAL A 262 8.63 11.30 9.51
C VAL A 262 10.09 11.36 9.05
N GLY A 263 10.49 10.48 8.13
CA GLY A 263 11.83 10.46 7.57
C GLY A 263 12.21 11.77 6.88
N ASP A 264 11.31 12.34 6.10
CA ASP A 264 11.56 13.61 5.42
C ASP A 264 11.64 14.79 6.40
N LEU A 265 10.77 14.83 7.42
CA LEU A 265 10.84 15.83 8.49
C LEU A 265 12.14 15.72 9.32
N LEU A 266 12.62 14.51 9.56
CA LEU A 266 13.90 14.27 10.25
C LEU A 266 15.06 14.83 9.43
N LYS A 267 15.11 14.54 8.13
CA LYS A 267 16.14 15.08 7.22
C LYS A 267 16.08 16.60 7.16
N GLU A 268 14.90 17.17 6.96
CA GLU A 268 14.68 18.62 6.85
C GLU A 268 15.20 19.34 8.09
N LYS A 269 14.96 18.78 9.28
CA LYS A 269 15.36 19.38 10.55
C LYS A 269 16.76 18.97 11.02
N GLY A 270 17.43 18.06 10.32
CA GLY A 270 18.73 17.51 10.71
C GLY A 270 18.70 16.68 11.99
N PHE A 271 17.58 16.00 12.26
CA PHE A 271 17.43 15.10 13.42
C PHE A 271 17.65 13.65 13.02
N SER A 272 18.22 12.88 13.95
CA SER A 272 18.32 11.43 13.89
C SER A 272 17.35 10.74 14.86
N LEU A 273 16.92 9.52 14.53
CA LEU A 273 15.94 8.74 15.28
C LEU A 273 16.49 7.36 15.67
N SER A 274 16.20 6.94 16.88
CA SER A 274 16.34 5.56 17.36
C SER A 274 15.07 5.06 18.04
N VAL A 275 14.86 3.74 18.02
CA VAL A 275 13.63 3.13 18.56
C VAL A 275 13.89 2.01 19.57
N ALA A 276 13.18 2.02 20.71
CA ALA A 276 13.14 0.92 21.67
C ALA A 276 11.78 0.22 21.66
N GLU A 277 11.77 -1.05 21.31
CA GLU A 277 10.54 -1.78 21.03
C GLU A 277 10.33 -2.96 21.98
N SER A 278 9.19 -2.99 22.66
CA SER A 278 8.72 -4.18 23.39
C SER A 278 7.55 -4.81 22.64
N CYS A 279 6.31 -4.33 22.82
CA CYS A 279 5.13 -5.00 22.27
C CYS A 279 5.03 -4.96 20.73
N THR A 280 5.67 -3.98 20.08
CA THR A 280 5.77 -3.88 18.62
C THR A 280 6.80 -4.84 18.01
N GLY A 281 7.81 -5.26 18.79
CA GLY A 281 8.74 -6.33 18.43
C GLY A 281 9.51 -6.09 17.13
N GLY A 282 9.96 -4.86 16.87
CA GLY A 282 10.74 -4.49 15.67
C GLY A 282 9.89 -3.89 14.54
N LEU A 283 8.58 -3.75 14.72
CA LEU A 283 7.67 -3.22 13.70
C LEU A 283 7.94 -1.74 13.39
N ILE A 284 8.30 -0.92 14.38
CA ILE A 284 8.61 0.50 14.13
C ILE A 284 9.87 0.60 13.29
N GLY A 285 10.93 -0.11 13.68
CA GLY A 285 12.15 -0.21 12.90
C GLY A 285 11.88 -0.68 11.47
N ASN A 286 11.08 -1.74 11.30
CA ASN A 286 10.70 -2.25 9.99
C ASN A 286 10.01 -1.20 9.10
N LEU A 287 9.02 -0.47 9.63
CA LEU A 287 8.32 0.58 8.90
C LEU A 287 9.27 1.71 8.47
N VAL A 288 10.18 2.12 9.36
CA VAL A 288 11.18 3.15 9.06
C VAL A 288 12.15 2.68 7.98
N THR A 289 12.62 1.43 8.04
CA THR A 289 13.59 0.90 7.09
C THR A 289 13.02 0.54 5.72
N ASN A 290 11.69 0.42 5.59
CA ASN A 290 11.02 0.26 4.30
C ASN A 290 11.11 1.54 3.44
N VAL A 291 11.44 2.69 4.06
CA VAL A 291 11.68 3.95 3.34
C VAL A 291 13.12 3.97 2.81
N ALA A 292 13.26 4.13 1.50
CA ALA A 292 14.57 4.25 0.86
C ALA A 292 15.36 5.46 1.42
N GLY A 293 16.65 5.26 1.67
CA GLY A 293 17.51 6.30 2.26
C GLY A 293 17.33 6.51 3.77
N SER A 294 16.57 5.63 4.45
CA SER A 294 16.35 5.68 5.91
C SER A 294 17.63 5.67 6.74
N SER A 295 18.73 5.09 6.23
CA SER A 295 20.05 5.11 6.88
C SER A 295 20.61 6.52 7.13
N SER A 296 20.11 7.55 6.44
CA SER A 296 20.53 8.94 6.64
C SER A 296 20.01 9.56 7.95
N TYR A 297 18.92 9.04 8.51
CA TYR A 297 18.29 9.59 9.73
C TYR A 297 18.01 8.53 10.79
N PHE A 298 17.95 7.24 10.46
CA PHE A 298 17.63 6.17 11.40
C PHE A 298 18.91 5.48 11.91
N GLN A 299 19.24 5.67 13.18
CA GLN A 299 20.44 5.10 13.80
C GLN A 299 20.26 3.63 14.21
N GLY A 300 19.03 3.12 14.17
CA GLY A 300 18.70 1.73 14.50
C GLY A 300 17.68 1.60 15.62
N GLY A 301 17.45 0.36 16.04
CA GLY A 301 16.50 0.03 17.08
C GLY A 301 16.95 -1.12 17.97
N ILE A 302 16.43 -1.13 19.20
CA ILE A 302 16.69 -2.17 20.20
C ILE A 302 15.36 -2.79 20.60
N VAL A 303 15.22 -4.11 20.38
CA VAL A 303 14.03 -4.85 20.77
C VAL A 303 14.22 -5.41 22.18
N THR A 304 13.71 -4.71 23.19
CA THR A 304 13.80 -5.10 24.60
C THR A 304 12.55 -5.84 25.08
N TYR A 305 12.37 -7.07 24.59
CA TYR A 305 11.15 -7.85 24.82
C TYR A 305 11.01 -8.40 26.26
N SER A 306 12.10 -8.50 27.02
CA SER A 306 12.12 -8.93 28.42
C SER A 306 12.49 -7.78 29.38
N ASN A 307 12.15 -7.90 30.66
CA ASN A 307 12.61 -6.94 31.68
C ASN A 307 14.14 -6.88 31.74
N GLN A 308 14.81 -8.03 31.67
CA GLN A 308 16.26 -8.10 31.67
C GLN A 308 16.86 -7.33 30.48
N SER A 309 16.32 -7.49 29.27
CA SER A 309 16.81 -6.72 28.11
C SER A 309 16.60 -5.21 28.24
N LYS A 310 15.54 -4.76 28.93
CA LYS A 310 15.34 -3.33 29.24
C LYS A 310 16.44 -2.81 30.17
N ILE A 311 16.85 -3.60 31.15
CA ILE A 311 17.94 -3.25 32.08
C ILE A 311 19.28 -3.26 31.35
N ASP A 312 19.60 -4.35 30.66
CA ASP A 312 20.95 -4.56 30.09
C ASP A 312 21.25 -3.63 28.91
N MET A 313 20.27 -3.42 28.02
CA MET A 313 20.49 -2.71 26.76
C MET A 313 20.12 -1.24 26.82
N LEU A 314 19.16 -0.86 27.68
CA LEU A 314 18.64 0.50 27.79
C LEU A 314 18.90 1.13 29.15
N HIS A 315 19.55 0.41 30.08
CA HIS A 315 19.84 0.87 31.44
C HIS A 315 18.59 1.36 32.18
N VAL A 316 17.44 0.71 31.95
CA VAL A 316 16.24 0.93 32.76
C VAL A 316 16.54 0.49 34.18
N ASP A 317 16.37 1.41 35.13
CA ASP A 317 16.54 1.11 36.56
C ASP A 317 15.62 -0.06 36.96
N PRO A 318 16.15 -1.17 37.52
CA PRO A 318 15.34 -2.28 38.01
C PRO A 318 14.23 -1.84 38.97
N GLN A 319 14.45 -0.80 39.77
CA GLN A 319 13.46 -0.29 40.73
C GLN A 319 12.22 0.26 40.02
N VAL A 320 12.37 0.89 38.86
CA VAL A 320 11.24 1.37 38.04
C VAL A 320 10.35 0.22 37.58
N LEU A 321 10.95 -0.93 37.25
CA LEU A 321 10.21 -2.13 36.83
C LEU A 321 9.50 -2.79 38.01
N VAL A 322 10.10 -2.76 39.21
CA VAL A 322 9.48 -3.25 40.44
C VAL A 322 8.28 -2.39 40.83
N ASP A 323 8.45 -1.07 40.87
CA ASP A 323 7.46 -0.14 41.41
C ASP A 323 6.28 0.11 40.46
N HIS A 324 6.54 0.14 39.15
CA HIS A 324 5.55 0.55 38.15
C HIS A 324 5.19 -0.55 37.13
N GLY A 325 6.01 -1.61 37.05
CA GLY A 325 5.90 -2.63 36.03
C GLY A 325 6.41 -2.21 34.66
N ALA A 326 6.59 -3.19 33.78
CA ALA A 326 7.12 -3.00 32.43
C ALA A 326 6.21 -2.19 31.50
N VAL A 327 4.91 -2.13 31.80
CA VAL A 327 3.89 -1.40 31.03
C VAL A 327 3.44 -0.21 31.86
N SER A 328 4.19 0.89 31.75
CA SER A 328 4.00 2.12 32.52
C SER A 328 4.73 3.31 31.89
N ASP A 329 4.33 4.52 32.26
CA ASP A 329 4.95 5.77 31.80
C ASP A 329 6.42 5.91 32.28
N PRO A 330 6.76 5.61 33.55
CA PRO A 330 8.16 5.62 33.99
C PRO A 330 9.05 4.66 33.19
N THR A 331 8.58 3.44 32.91
CA THR A 331 9.34 2.47 32.12
C THR A 331 9.56 2.95 30.69
N VAL A 332 8.52 3.44 29.99
CA VAL A 332 8.69 3.89 28.60
C VAL A 332 9.56 5.14 28.50
N CYS A 333 9.50 6.05 29.48
CA CYS A 333 10.41 7.19 29.58
C CYS A 333 11.88 6.73 29.69
N SER A 334 12.15 5.77 30.57
CA SER A 334 13.50 5.21 30.74
C SER A 334 13.98 4.51 29.47
N MET A 335 13.10 3.76 28.79
CA MET A 335 13.42 3.13 27.49
C MET A 335 13.75 4.17 26.41
N ALA A 336 12.96 5.24 26.30
CA ALA A 336 13.17 6.32 25.31
C ALA A 336 14.49 7.06 25.56
N LYS A 337 14.83 7.35 26.81
CA LYS A 337 16.13 7.93 27.18
C LYS A 337 17.28 6.97 26.90
N GLY A 338 17.13 5.71 27.29
CA GLY A 338 18.12 4.65 27.11
C GLY A 338 18.49 4.46 25.64
N VAL A 339 17.51 4.36 24.75
CA VAL A 339 17.81 4.13 23.32
C VAL A 339 18.44 5.34 22.66
N ARG A 340 17.99 6.55 23.01
CA ARG A 340 18.60 7.80 22.54
C ARG A 340 20.07 7.87 22.92
N ALA A 341 20.40 7.52 24.16
CA ALA A 341 21.77 7.51 24.65
C ALA A 341 22.61 6.40 24.02
N ALA A 342 22.09 5.16 23.96
CA ALA A 342 22.79 3.99 23.45
C ALA A 342 23.19 4.13 21.98
N LEU A 343 22.28 4.66 21.15
CA LEU A 343 22.47 4.83 19.71
C LEU A 343 22.85 6.26 19.29
N LYS A 344 23.07 7.16 20.27
CA LYS A 344 23.53 8.54 20.07
C LYS A 344 22.70 9.32 19.05
N SER A 345 21.38 9.15 19.11
CA SER A 345 20.44 9.88 18.26
C SER A 345 19.89 11.14 18.91
N ASP A 346 19.29 12.01 18.10
CA ASP A 346 18.63 13.21 18.58
C ASP A 346 17.31 12.86 19.27
N LEU A 347 16.56 11.90 18.70
CA LEU A 347 15.29 11.42 19.22
C LEU A 347 15.36 9.92 19.58
N GLY A 348 14.90 9.58 20.78
CA GLY A 348 14.63 8.20 21.18
C GLY A 348 13.14 7.97 21.35
N LEU A 349 12.57 7.11 20.52
CA LEU A 349 11.15 6.73 20.57
C LEU A 349 11.03 5.34 21.19
N ALA A 350 10.10 5.14 22.13
CA ALA A 350 9.96 3.85 22.81
C ALA A 350 8.50 3.43 22.95
N VAL A 351 8.26 2.12 22.91
CA VAL A 351 6.93 1.53 23.09
C VAL A 351 6.97 0.30 23.99
N THR A 352 6.11 0.28 25.00
CA THR A 352 5.84 -0.89 25.86
C THR A 352 4.35 -1.07 26.08
N GLY A 353 3.85 -2.30 26.12
CA GLY A 353 2.40 -2.53 26.13
C GLY A 353 1.98 -3.99 26.10
N ILE A 354 0.68 -4.21 26.08
CA ILE A 354 0.03 -5.52 26.14
C ILE A 354 -0.74 -5.73 24.83
N ALA A 355 -0.12 -6.42 23.87
CA ALA A 355 -0.76 -6.67 22.57
C ALA A 355 -1.79 -7.81 22.60
N GLY A 356 -1.86 -8.62 23.65
CA GLY A 356 -2.80 -9.75 23.75
C GLY A 356 -2.42 -10.97 22.90
N PRO A 357 -3.25 -12.03 22.90
CA PRO A 357 -4.54 -12.09 23.61
C PRO A 357 -4.40 -12.18 25.13
N ASP A 358 -3.24 -12.62 25.62
CA ASP A 358 -2.96 -12.76 27.05
C ASP A 358 -2.18 -11.57 27.63
N GLY A 359 -1.97 -11.57 28.94
CA GLY A 359 -1.13 -10.60 29.67
C GLY A 359 -1.85 -9.32 30.10
N GLY A 360 -3.14 -9.18 29.82
CA GLY A 360 -3.97 -8.11 30.35
C GLY A 360 -4.45 -8.39 31.78
N SER A 361 -4.75 -7.33 32.52
CA SER A 361 -5.44 -7.36 33.82
C SER A 361 -6.64 -6.41 33.81
N GLY A 362 -7.45 -6.40 34.89
CA GLY A 362 -8.55 -5.43 35.02
C GLY A 362 -8.08 -3.97 34.99
N GLU A 363 -6.90 -3.69 35.55
CA GLU A 363 -6.32 -2.34 35.57
C GLU A 363 -5.56 -1.99 34.28
N LYS A 364 -4.94 -2.99 33.65
CA LYS A 364 -4.15 -2.85 32.41
C LYS A 364 -4.64 -3.88 31.38
N PRO A 365 -5.81 -3.65 30.74
CA PRO A 365 -6.35 -4.61 29.79
C PRO A 365 -5.47 -4.73 28.54
N VAL A 366 -5.70 -5.80 27.77
CA VAL A 366 -5.15 -5.94 26.42
C VAL A 366 -5.45 -4.68 25.60
N GLY A 367 -4.45 -4.17 24.90
CA GLY A 367 -4.51 -2.89 24.20
C GLY A 367 -3.85 -1.74 24.98
N THR A 368 -3.52 -1.92 26.26
CA THR A 368 -2.79 -0.92 27.04
C THR A 368 -1.37 -0.77 26.51
N VAL A 369 -1.03 0.42 26.03
CA VAL A 369 0.27 0.72 25.43
C VAL A 369 0.75 2.08 25.94
N HIS A 370 2.01 2.14 26.37
CA HIS A 370 2.70 3.36 26.70
C HIS A 370 3.69 3.69 25.59
N ILE A 371 3.67 4.94 25.16
CA ILE A 371 4.59 5.48 24.16
C ILE A 371 5.40 6.58 24.84
N GLY A 372 6.71 6.58 24.60
CA GLY A 372 7.64 7.58 25.13
C GLY A 372 8.48 8.17 24.01
N LEU A 373 8.77 9.47 24.11
CA LEU A 373 9.69 10.18 23.21
C LEU A 373 10.67 10.99 24.05
N SER A 374 11.97 10.73 23.88
CA SER A 374 13.05 11.50 24.47
C SER A 374 13.70 12.36 23.40
N SER A 375 13.91 13.63 23.73
CA SER A 375 14.48 14.66 22.86
C SER A 375 15.43 15.57 23.63
N PRO A 376 16.19 16.47 22.98
CA PRO A 376 16.97 17.48 23.69
C PRO A 376 16.12 18.41 24.57
N SER A 377 14.86 18.64 24.20
CA SER A 377 13.93 19.52 24.94
C SER A 377 13.25 18.86 26.13
N GLY A 378 13.35 17.53 26.29
CA GLY A 378 12.69 16.79 27.34
C GLY A 378 12.24 15.40 26.92
N THR A 379 11.64 14.69 27.88
CA THR A 379 11.07 13.35 27.68
C THR A 379 9.58 13.38 27.98
N PHE A 380 8.80 12.78 27.09
CA PHE A 380 7.35 12.75 27.13
C PHE A 380 6.87 11.31 27.15
N SER A 381 5.74 11.04 27.80
CA SER A 381 5.06 9.74 27.74
C SER A 381 3.56 9.87 27.82
N ARG A 382 2.84 8.91 27.25
CA ARG A 382 1.38 8.78 27.40
C ARG A 382 0.94 7.34 27.28
N LYS A 383 -0.09 6.99 28.06
CA LYS A 383 -0.85 5.75 27.97
C LYS A 383 -1.96 5.84 26.93
N TYR A 384 -2.11 4.78 26.14
CA TYR A 384 -3.16 4.54 25.17
C TYR A 384 -3.86 3.21 25.45
N LEU A 385 -5.10 3.10 25.00
CA LEU A 385 -5.87 1.85 24.98
C LEU A 385 -6.35 1.57 23.55
N PHE A 386 -5.59 0.77 22.82
CA PHE A 386 -5.93 0.41 21.44
C PHE A 386 -6.86 -0.81 21.39
N ARG A 387 -7.91 -0.73 20.57
CA ARG A 387 -8.81 -1.86 20.31
C ARG A 387 -8.28 -2.75 19.18
N GLY A 388 -8.66 -4.01 19.20
CA GLY A 388 -8.39 -4.98 18.14
C GLY A 388 -7.57 -6.19 18.60
N LYS A 389 -7.19 -7.03 17.63
CA LYS A 389 -6.34 -8.21 17.87
C LYS A 389 -4.87 -7.82 17.94
N ARG A 390 -4.02 -8.76 18.38
CA ARG A 390 -2.56 -8.57 18.53
C ARG A 390 -1.89 -7.82 17.39
N LYS A 391 -2.12 -8.22 16.13
CA LYS A 391 -1.53 -7.54 14.96
C LYS A 391 -2.01 -6.08 14.82
N GLN A 392 -3.28 -5.82 15.07
CA GLN A 392 -3.86 -4.47 15.01
C GLN A 392 -3.31 -3.59 16.12
N ILE A 393 -3.24 -4.08 17.37
CA ILE A 393 -2.66 -3.33 18.49
C ILE A 393 -1.20 -2.98 18.21
N LYS A 394 -0.40 -3.94 17.71
CA LYS A 394 0.99 -3.69 17.31
C LYS A 394 1.10 -2.60 16.25
N MET A 395 0.29 -2.68 15.19
CA MET A 395 0.31 -1.71 14.10
C MET A 395 -0.11 -0.31 14.55
N ASN A 396 -1.19 -0.19 15.33
CA ASN A 396 -1.61 1.07 15.95
C ASN A 396 -0.53 1.67 16.85
N SER A 397 0.12 0.83 17.66
CA SER A 397 1.21 1.28 18.54
C SER A 397 2.37 1.85 17.75
N ALA A 398 2.75 1.20 16.65
CA ALA A 398 3.82 1.66 15.78
C ALA A 398 3.46 2.97 15.08
N MET A 399 2.25 3.07 14.52
CA MET A 399 1.78 4.27 13.83
C MET A 399 1.61 5.46 14.77
N MET A 400 1.07 5.27 15.98
CA MET A 400 1.00 6.33 16.98
C MET A 400 2.40 6.81 17.39
N ALA A 401 3.36 5.89 17.55
CA ALA A 401 4.73 6.24 17.91
C ALA A 401 5.43 7.06 16.80
N LEU A 402 5.21 6.73 15.53
CA LEU A 402 5.70 7.54 14.40
C LEU A 402 4.98 8.89 14.31
N ASP A 403 3.66 8.93 14.54
CA ASP A 403 2.91 10.19 14.60
C ASP A 403 3.37 11.08 15.77
N TRP A 404 3.85 10.51 16.88
CA TRP A 404 4.53 11.26 17.94
C TRP A 404 5.80 11.95 17.43
N ALA A 405 6.65 11.25 16.69
CA ALA A 405 7.83 11.86 16.09
C ALA A 405 7.44 12.99 15.13
N ARG A 406 6.47 12.74 14.23
CA ARG A 406 5.94 13.75 13.30
C ARG A 406 5.46 15.00 14.03
N ARG A 407 4.58 14.82 15.02
CA ARG A 407 3.99 15.91 15.80
C ARG A 407 5.03 16.69 16.57
N PHE A 408 6.00 16.01 17.20
CA PHE A 408 7.13 16.67 17.86
C PHE A 408 7.92 17.55 16.89
N LEU A 409 8.28 17.02 15.72
CA LEU A 409 9.03 17.75 14.69
C LEU A 409 8.24 18.96 14.16
N CYS A 410 6.92 18.84 14.03
CA CYS A 410 6.03 19.92 13.58
C CYS A 410 5.59 20.89 14.69
N GLY A 411 5.90 20.63 15.97
CA GLY A 411 5.40 21.42 17.10
C GLY A 411 3.90 21.24 17.38
N TYR A 412 3.32 20.13 16.96
CA TYR A 412 1.92 19.79 17.21
C TYR A 412 1.72 19.05 18.54
N PRO A 413 0.58 19.24 19.22
CA PRO A 413 0.24 18.44 20.40
C PRO A 413 0.07 16.97 20.04
N PHE A 414 0.51 16.08 20.94
CA PHE A 414 0.21 14.66 20.87
C PHE A 414 -1.29 14.40 21.04
N ILE A 415 -1.85 13.54 20.19
CA ILE A 415 -3.28 13.18 20.28
C ILE A 415 -3.57 12.34 21.52
N PRO A 416 -4.78 12.46 22.10
CA PRO A 416 -5.14 11.76 23.33
C PRO A 416 -5.37 10.25 23.12
N GLY A 417 -5.64 9.83 21.89
CA GLY A 417 -5.93 8.45 21.50
C GLY A 417 -6.57 8.39 20.12
N VAL A 418 -6.94 7.18 19.69
CA VAL A 418 -7.64 6.88 18.43
C VAL A 418 -8.82 5.97 18.72
#